data_AF-A0A7V4EKI4-F1
#
_entry.id   AF-A0A7V4EKI4-F1
#
_cell.length_a   1.000
_cell.length_b   1.000
_cell.length_c   1.000
_cell.angle_alpha   90.00
_cell.angle_beta   90.00
_cell.angle_gamma   90.00
#
_symmetry.space_group_name_H-M   'P 1'
#
loop_
_entity.id
_entity.type
_entity.pdbx_description
1 polymer ?
#
loop_
_entity_poly.entity_id
_entity_poly.type
_entity_poly.pdbx_seq_one_letter_code
_entity_poly.pdbx_strand_id
1 'polypeptide(L)'
;MKWCIRVHPGAVRELGKVPLPARQEIARAIDSLSDEPRPSGAEKLSGVDALRLRCGDYRIIYCVRPAESLVLILKVGDRRDVYRHLDTIRSRLKR
;
A
#
# COMPACT_ATOMS: atom_id res chain seq x y z
N MET A 1 -16.06 -5.40 11.04
CA MET A 1 -14.79 -5.69 11.76
C MET A 1 -13.74 -4.76 11.20
N LYS A 2 -12.96 -4.08 12.04
CA LYS A 2 -12.00 -3.06 11.58
C LYS A 2 -10.58 -3.62 11.57
N TRP A 3 -9.88 -3.46 10.47
CA TRP A 3 -8.50 -3.90 10.29
C TRP A 3 -7.54 -2.85 10.84
N CYS A 4 -6.47 -3.31 11.49
CA CYS A 4 -5.37 -2.45 11.88
C CYS A 4 -4.59 -2.05 10.62
N ILE A 5 -4.24 -0.77 10.49
CA ILE A 5 -3.34 -0.30 9.44
C ILE A 5 -1.96 -0.11 10.05
N ARG A 6 -0.94 -0.71 9.45
CA ARG A 6 0.47 -0.39 9.71
C ARG A 6 1.12 0.09 8.44
N VAL A 7 1.97 1.12 8.56
CA VAL A 7 2.71 1.66 7.42
C VAL A 7 4.18 1.36 7.63
N HIS A 8 4.80 0.68 6.66
CA HIS A 8 6.23 0.42 6.72
C HIS A 8 7.01 1.74 6.71
N PRO A 9 8.10 1.91 7.49
CA PRO A 9 8.85 3.17 7.56
C PRO A 9 9.30 3.70 6.18
N GLY A 10 9.63 2.80 5.26
CA GLY A 10 9.93 3.15 3.87
C GLY A 10 8.74 3.80 3.14
N ALA A 11 7.52 3.31 3.35
CA ALA A 11 6.31 3.88 2.77
C ALA A 11 5.97 5.25 3.39
N VAL A 12 6.25 5.46 4.68
CA VAL A 12 6.12 6.79 5.32
C VAL A 12 7.03 7.82 4.64
N ARG A 13 8.30 7.45 4.38
CA ARG A 13 9.24 8.32 3.67
C ARG A 13 8.81 8.60 2.23
N GLU A 14 8.23 7.61 1.56
CA GLU A 14 7.72 7.75 0.19
C GLU A 14 6.49 8.67 0.15
N LEU A 15 5.53 8.52 1.07
CA LEU A 15 4.41 9.44 1.26
C LEU A 15 4.87 10.89 1.48
N GLY A 16 5.96 11.07 2.24
CA GLY A 16 6.58 12.38 2.46
C GLY A 16 7.08 13.08 1.18
N LYS A 17 7.31 12.34 0.09
CA LYS A 17 7.71 12.90 -1.22
C LYS A 17 6.52 13.24 -2.11
N VAL A 18 5.32 12.75 -1.77
CA VAL A 18 4.10 13.02 -2.54
C VAL A 18 3.62 14.46 -2.26
N PRO A 19 3.22 15.23 -3.28
CA PRO A 19 2.59 16.54 -3.11
C PRO A 19 1.38 16.48 -2.18
N LEU A 20 1.15 17.55 -1.41
CA LEU A 20 0.16 17.57 -0.34
C LEU A 20 -1.26 17.13 -0.77
N PRO A 21 -1.82 17.58 -1.93
CA PRO A 21 -3.16 17.15 -2.34
C PRO A 21 -3.26 15.64 -2.55
N ALA A 22 -2.34 15.06 -3.32
CA ALA A 22 -2.30 13.64 -3.57
C ALA A 22 -2.01 12.82 -2.30
N ARG A 23 -1.20 13.36 -1.37
CA ARG A 23 -0.94 12.70 -0.08
C ARG A 23 -2.21 12.54 0.75
N GLN A 24 -3.09 13.55 0.75
CA GLN A 24 -4.37 13.49 1.46
C GLN A 24 -5.30 12.44 0.85
N GLU A 25 -5.37 12.35 -0.48
CA GLU A 25 -6.13 11.32 -1.17
C GLU A 25 -5.63 9.91 -0.85
N ILE A 26 -4.29 9.73 -0.85
CA ILE A 26 -3.67 8.45 -0.50
C ILE A 26 -3.95 8.09 0.96
N ALA A 27 -3.87 9.05 1.88
CA ALA A 27 -4.18 8.80 3.30
C ALA A 27 -5.63 8.31 3.48
N ARG A 28 -6.60 8.98 2.84
CA ARG A 28 -8.01 8.54 2.86
C ARG A 28 -8.19 7.14 2.27
N ALA A 29 -7.50 6.83 1.18
CA ALA A 29 -7.54 5.50 0.57
C ALA A 29 -6.90 4.43 1.47
N ILE A 30 -5.87 4.77 2.24
CA ILE A 30 -5.26 3.87 3.24
C ILE A 30 -6.24 3.65 4.40
N ASP A 31 -6.87 4.72 4.89
CA ASP A 31 -7.82 4.64 6.01
C ASP A 31 -9.03 3.78 5.64
N SER A 32 -9.53 3.86 4.40
CA SER A 32 -10.66 3.03 3.95
C SER A 32 -10.33 1.53 3.89
N LEU A 33 -9.05 1.16 3.80
CA LEU A 33 -8.63 -0.26 3.88
C LEU A 33 -8.87 -0.85 5.28
N SER A 34 -9.09 -0.01 6.30
CA SER A 34 -9.44 -0.49 7.63
C SER A 34 -10.85 -1.08 7.68
N ASP A 35 -11.74 -0.63 6.80
CA ASP A 35 -13.12 -1.11 6.72
C ASP A 35 -13.26 -2.24 5.69
N GLU A 36 -12.66 -2.05 4.50
CA GLU A 36 -12.62 -3.05 3.42
C GLU A 36 -11.17 -3.23 2.94
N PRO A 37 -10.45 -4.27 3.42
CA PRO A 37 -9.04 -4.47 3.11
C PRO A 37 -8.81 -4.92 1.67
N ARG A 38 -9.84 -5.36 0.94
CA ARG A 38 -9.73 -5.80 -0.47
C ARG A 38 -10.84 -5.15 -1.30
N PRO A 39 -10.80 -3.81 -1.43
CA PRO A 39 -11.83 -3.09 -2.17
C PRO A 39 -11.76 -3.41 -3.66
N SER A 40 -12.86 -3.14 -4.37
CA SER A 40 -12.88 -3.22 -5.84
C SER A 40 -11.76 -2.36 -6.44
N GLY A 41 -10.95 -2.95 -7.33
CA GLY A 41 -9.76 -2.32 -7.90
C GLY A 41 -8.45 -2.63 -7.18
N ALA A 42 -8.47 -3.40 -6.08
CA ALA A 42 -7.27 -4.01 -5.52
C ALA A 42 -6.84 -5.23 -6.36
N GLU A 43 -5.73 -5.09 -7.09
CA GLU A 43 -5.19 -6.15 -7.95
C GLU A 43 -4.00 -6.84 -7.29
N LYS A 44 -3.95 -8.17 -7.33
CA LYS A 44 -2.79 -8.93 -6.84
C LYS A 44 -1.59 -8.72 -7.76
N LEU A 45 -0.42 -8.47 -7.17
CA LEU A 45 0.83 -8.37 -7.90
C LEU A 45 1.36 -9.77 -8.24
N SER A 46 1.88 -9.93 -9.46
CA SER A 46 2.53 -11.16 -9.90
C SER A 46 3.85 -11.37 -9.15
N GLY A 47 4.05 -12.56 -8.58
CA GLY A 47 5.33 -12.97 -7.97
C GLY A 47 5.62 -12.41 -6.57
N VAL A 48 4.65 -11.77 -5.92
CA VAL A 48 4.68 -11.38 -4.50
C VAL A 48 3.27 -11.47 -3.89
N ASP A 49 3.15 -11.80 -2.61
CA ASP A 49 1.85 -11.81 -1.93
C ASP A 49 1.47 -10.41 -1.43
N ALA A 50 1.23 -9.52 -2.40
CA ALA A 50 0.82 -8.14 -2.16
C ALA A 50 -0.23 -7.71 -3.19
N LEU A 51 -1.02 -6.72 -2.79
CA LEU A 51 -2.07 -6.08 -3.56
C LEU A 51 -1.63 -4.68 -3.97
N ARG A 52 -2.13 -4.21 -5.11
CA ARG A 52 -1.97 -2.87 -5.64
C ARG A 52 -3.33 -2.19 -5.69
N LEU A 53 -3.46 -1.06 -5.00
CA LEU A 53 -4.59 -0.15 -5.13
C LEU A 53 -4.17 1.11 -5.90
N ARG A 54 -5.00 1.55 -6.85
CA ARG A 54 -4.80 2.80 -7.59
C ARG A 54 -5.44 3.95 -6.81
N CYS A 55 -4.70 5.05 -6.65
CA CYS A 55 -5.19 6.29 -6.05
C CYS A 55 -4.70 7.45 -6.93
N GLY A 56 -5.54 7.89 -7.87
CA GLY A 56 -5.16 8.86 -8.90
C GLY A 56 -3.96 8.38 -9.75
N ASP A 57 -2.89 9.16 -9.72
CA ASP A 57 -1.60 8.88 -10.38
C ASP A 57 -0.65 7.99 -9.56
N TYR A 58 -1.01 7.74 -8.29
CA TYR A 58 -0.23 6.98 -7.34
C TYR A 58 -0.77 5.56 -7.18
N ARG A 59 0.10 4.68 -6.66
CA ARG A 59 -0.18 3.29 -6.36
C ARG A 59 0.23 3.02 -4.93
N ILE A 60 -0.66 2.34 -4.21
CA ILE A 60 -0.45 1.86 -2.86
C ILE A 60 -0.24 0.35 -2.97
N ILE A 61 0.93 -0.13 -2.55
CA ILE A 61 1.21 -1.55 -2.43
C ILE A 61 1.10 -1.95 -0.98
N TYR A 62 0.28 -2.95 -0.70
CA TYR A 62 0.02 -3.43 0.65
C TYR A 62 -0.19 -4.94 0.66
N CYS A 63 -0.11 -5.56 1.84
CA CYS A 63 -0.57 -6.93 2.04
C CYS A 63 -1.58 -6.98 3.18
N VAL A 64 -2.40 -8.03 3.16
CA VAL A 64 -3.43 -8.29 4.17
C VAL A 64 -3.03 -9.56 4.89
N ARG A 65 -2.90 -9.50 6.22
CA ARG A 65 -2.60 -10.64 7.09
C ARG A 65 -3.85 -10.98 7.91
N PRO A 66 -4.68 -11.95 7.44
CA PRO A 66 -5.96 -12.24 8.07
C PRO A 66 -5.85 -12.72 9.52
N ALA A 67 -4.80 -13.50 9.82
CA ALA A 67 -4.55 -14.00 11.17
C ALA A 67 -4.34 -12.87 12.21
N GLU A 68 -3.86 -11.71 11.77
CA GLU A 68 -3.58 -10.55 12.63
C GLU A 68 -4.63 -9.44 12.47
N SER A 69 -5.63 -9.60 11.60
CA SER A 69 -6.52 -8.50 11.16
C SER A 69 -5.75 -7.24 10.76
N LEU A 70 -4.63 -7.44 10.06
CA LEU A 70 -3.66 -6.39 9.74
C LEU A 70 -3.58 -6.12 8.23
N VAL A 71 -3.59 -4.84 7.87
CA VAL A 71 -3.21 -4.33 6.56
C VAL A 71 -1.86 -3.62 6.69
N LEU A 72 -0.85 -4.13 6.00
CA LEU A 72 0.50 -3.56 6.01
C LEU A 72 0.78 -2.82 4.70
N ILE A 73 0.89 -1.49 4.77
CA ILE A 73 1.28 -0.65 3.63
C ILE A 73 2.79 -0.78 3.43
N LEU A 74 3.16 -1.39 2.31
CA LEU A 74 4.54 -1.75 1.97
C LEU A 74 5.23 -0.66 1.17
N LYS A 75 4.54 -0.02 0.21
CA LYS A 75 5.11 0.99 -0.68
C LYS A 75 4.03 1.97 -1.16
N VAL A 76 4.41 3.23 -1.33
CA VAL A 76 3.60 4.23 -2.04
C VAL A 76 4.48 4.86 -3.12
N GLY A 77 3.95 5.03 -4.33
CA GLY A 77 4.72 5.65 -5.40
C GLY A 77 3.90 5.92 -6.65
N ASP A 78 4.48 6.66 -7.59
CA ASP A 78 3.86 6.92 -8.89
C ASP A 78 3.87 5.67 -9.80
N ARG A 79 3.26 5.81 -10.98
CA ARG A 79 3.18 4.75 -12.00
C ARG A 79 4.52 4.14 -12.43
N ARG A 80 5.62 4.90 -12.41
CA ARG A 80 6.96 4.48 -12.85
C ARG A 80 7.81 3.93 -11.71
N ASP A 81 7.52 4.33 -10.48
CA ASP A 81 8.31 3.95 -9.30
C ASP A 81 7.93 2.57 -8.73
N VAL A 82 6.66 2.19 -8.83
CA VAL A 82 6.17 0.93 -8.22
C VAL A 82 6.69 -0.33 -8.94
N TYR A 83 6.85 -0.29 -10.27
CA TYR A 83 7.33 -1.46 -11.02
C TYR A 83 8.84 -1.67 -10.95
N ARG A 84 9.62 -0.62 -10.69
CA ARG A 84 11.09 -0.71 -10.62
C ARG A 84 11.62 -1.31 -9.31
N HIS A 85 10.75 -1.55 -8.34
CA HIS A 85 11.14 -1.89 -6.98
C HIS A 85 10.38 -3.09 -6.40
N LEU A 86 10.05 -4.09 -7.24
CA LEU A 86 9.46 -5.35 -6.75
C LEU A 86 10.36 -6.04 -5.72
N ASP A 87 11.68 -5.94 -5.88
CA ASP A 87 12.64 -6.49 -4.90
C ASP A 87 12.56 -5.78 -3.54
N THR A 88 12.32 -4.47 -3.54
CA THR A 88 12.05 -3.73 -2.30
C THR A 88 10.78 -4.24 -1.61
N ILE A 89 9.72 -4.53 -2.36
CA ILE A 89 8.47 -5.08 -1.80
C ILE A 89 8.71 -6.46 -1.19
N ARG A 90 9.46 -7.33 -1.88
CA ARG A 90 9.87 -8.65 -1.36
C ARG A 90 10.65 -8.54 -0.05
N SER A 91 11.61 -7.61 0.02
CA SER A 91 12.42 -7.42 1.22
C SER A 91 11.58 -6.95 2.42
N ARG A 92 10.56 -6.12 2.19
CA ARG A 92 9.66 -5.60 3.23
C ARG A 92 8.62 -6.62 3.68
N LEU A 93 8.29 -7.61 2.84
CA LEU A 93 7.40 -8.72 3.19
C LEU A 93 8.05 -9.77 4.10
N LYS A 94 9.37 -9.95 4.02
CA LYS A 94 10.13 -10.92 4.82
C LYS A 94 10.50 -10.42 6.22
N ARG A 95 10.19 -9.16 6.54
CA ARG A 95 10.38 -8.55 7.87
C ARG A 95 9.05 -8.47 8.60
#